data_AF-A0A961PVJ7-F1
#
_entry.id   AF-A0A961PVJ7-F1
#
_cell.length_a   1.000
_cell.length_b   1.000
_cell.length_c   1.000
_cell.angle_alpha   90.00
_cell.angle_beta   90.00
_cell.angle_gamma   90.00
#
_symmetry.space_group_name_H-M   'P 1'
#
loop_
_entity.id
_entity.type
_entity.pdbx_description
1 polymer ?
#
loop_
_entity_poly.entity_id
_entity_poly.type
_entity_poly.pdbx_seq_one_letter_code
_entity_poly.pdbx_strand_id
1 'polypeptide(L)' 'SDRWTLFGNAEVGGFGVGADNEWSVMAGATYNFNERFGVSMAYRVLAVDYSDDDIVYDVTQSGPVLGATFKF' A
#
# COMPACT_ATOMS: atom_id res chain seq x y z
N SER A 1 -5.06 -27.47 -4.70
CA SER A 1 -5.01 -26.51 -3.59
C SER A 1 -4.27 -25.28 -4.05
N ASP A 2 -4.95 -24.15 -4.20
CA ASP A 2 -4.28 -22.88 -4.45
C ASP A 2 -3.57 -22.43 -3.18
N ARG A 3 -2.25 -22.28 -3.26
CA ARG A 3 -1.41 -21.80 -2.14
C ARG A 3 -1.27 -20.29 -2.15
N TRP A 4 -1.67 -19.61 -3.22
CA TRP A 4 -1.51 -18.18 -3.39
C TRP A 4 -2.80 -17.42 -3.13
N THR A 5 -2.68 -16.28 -2.46
CA THR A 5 -3.78 -15.32 -2.28
C THR A 5 -3.28 -13.96 -2.74
N LEU A 6 -3.97 -13.35 -3.70
CA LEU A 6 -3.66 -12.00 -4.16
C LEU A 6 -4.47 -10.99 -3.37
N PHE A 7 -3.89 -9.82 -3.11
CA PHE A 7 -4.57 -8.71 -2.46
C PHE A 7 -4.08 -7.37 -2.99
N GLY A 8 -4.91 -6.36 -2.82
CA GLY A 8 -4.55 -4.98 -3.09
C GLY A 8 -5.60 -4.00 -2.59
N ASN A 9 -5.20 -2.76 -2.43
CA ASN A 9 -6.04 -1.64 -2.01
C ASN A 9 -5.59 -0.36 -2.71
N ALA A 10 -6.52 0.56 -2.88
CA ALA A 10 -6.29 1.90 -3.34
C ALA A 10 -7.10 2.87 -2.46
N GLU A 11 -6.48 3.98 -2.09
CA GLU A 11 -7.02 4.97 -1.15
C GLU A 11 -6.73 6.37 -1.71
N VAL A 12 -7.67 7.30 -1.50
CA VAL A 12 -7.54 8.71 -1.86
C VAL A 12 -7.97 9.58 -0.68
N GLY A 13 -7.26 10.69 -0.44
CA GLY A 13 -7.41 11.59 0.70
C GLY A 13 -6.79 12.97 0.42
N GLY A 14 -6.56 13.77 1.47
CA GLY A 14 -5.99 15.12 1.32
C GLY A 14 -7.04 16.20 1.02
N PHE A 15 -8.13 16.27 1.77
CA PHE A 15 -9.19 17.28 1.54
C PHE A 15 -8.88 18.65 2.18
N GLY A 16 -7.69 19.20 1.97
CA GLY A 16 -7.40 20.62 2.28
C GLY A 16 -6.97 20.94 3.71
N VAL A 17 -6.47 19.95 4.48
CA VAL A 17 -5.81 20.19 5.79
C VAL A 17 -4.33 19.80 5.70
N GLY A 18 -3.61 20.41 4.76
CA GLY A 18 -2.17 20.16 4.56
C GLY A 18 -1.82 19.90 3.10
N ALA A 19 -2.36 18.86 2.48
CA ALA A 19 -2.20 18.52 1.07
C ALA A 19 -3.56 18.57 0.35
N ASP A 20 -3.57 18.90 -0.94
CA ASP A 20 -4.81 18.99 -1.75
C ASP A 20 -5.21 17.66 -2.37
N ASN A 21 -4.25 16.76 -2.59
CA ASN A 21 -4.49 15.40 -3.06
C ASN A 21 -3.44 14.45 -2.49
N GLU A 22 -3.88 13.43 -1.78
CA GLU A 22 -3.05 12.30 -1.35
C GLU A 22 -3.67 11.02 -1.90
N TRP A 23 -2.87 10.16 -2.52
CA TRP A 23 -3.35 8.83 -2.94
C TRP A 23 -2.34 7.74 -2.60
N SER A 24 -2.84 6.56 -2.27
CA SER A 24 -2.00 5.40 -2.03
C SER A 24 -2.56 4.14 -2.69
N VAL A 25 -1.66 3.29 -3.17
CA VAL A 25 -1.99 1.98 -3.73
C VAL A 25 -1.04 0.94 -3.17
N MET A 26 -1.55 -0.26 -2.92
CA MET A 26 -0.73 -1.41 -2.57
C MET A 26 -1.26 -2.65 -3.28
N ALA A 27 -0.34 -3.49 -3.71
CA ALA A 27 -0.65 -4.80 -4.27
C ALA A 27 0.34 -5.84 -3.77
N GLY A 28 -0.12 -7.07 -3.58
CA GLY A 28 0.70 -8.14 -3.05
C GLY A 28 0.11 -9.52 -3.18
N ALA A 29 0.90 -10.48 -2.70
CA ALA A 29 0.56 -11.88 -2.69
C ALA A 29 0.98 -12.53 -1.37
N THR A 30 0.17 -13.46 -0.90
CA THR A 30 0.45 -14.34 0.24
C THR A 30 0.64 -15.76 -0.25
N TYR A 31 1.75 -16.37 0.13
CA TYR A 31 1.96 -17.81 0.01
C TYR A 31 1.56 -18.51 1.31
N ASN A 32 0.54 -19.34 1.23
CA ASN A 32 0.03 -20.14 2.34
C ASN A 32 0.77 -21.48 2.38
N PHE A 33 1.55 -21.70 3.43
CA PHE A 33 2.25 -22.97 3.67
C PHE A 33 1.26 -24.05 4.11
N ASN A 34 0.26 -23.65 4.88
CA ASN A 34 -0.84 -24.48 5.35
C ASN A 34 -2.06 -23.58 5.63
N GLU A 35 -3.15 -24.16 6.13
CA GLU A 35 -4.40 -23.45 6.42
C GLU A 35 -4.26 -22.37 7.51
N ARG A 36 -3.20 -22.45 8.32
CA ARG A 36 -2.96 -21.58 9.48
C ARG A 36 -1.84 -20.58 9.28
N PHE A 37 -0.86 -20.83 8.42
CA PHE A 37 0.34 -20.01 8.28
C PHE A 37 0.63 -19.64 6.82
N GLY A 38 0.87 -18.35 6.59
CA GLY A 38 1.29 -17.81 5.31
C GLY A 38 2.30 -16.66 5.45
N VAL A 39 3.06 -16.41 4.38
CA VAL A 39 3.99 -15.27 4.27
C VAL A 39 3.55 -14.40 3.09
N SER A 40 3.62 -13.09 3.28
CA SER A 40 3.13 -12.08 2.35
C SER A 40 4.27 -11.20 1.86
N MET A 41 4.23 -10.87 0.58
CA MET A 41 5.04 -9.82 -0.04
C MET A 41 4.12 -8.86 -0.79
N ALA A 42 4.37 -7.57 -0.65
CA ALA A 42 3.62 -6.52 -1.32
C ALA A 42 4.53 -5.34 -1.67
N TYR A 43 4.00 -4.45 -2.50
CA TYR A 43 4.61 -3.17 -2.82
C TYR A 43 3.57 -2.08 -2.64
N ARG A 44 3.94 -1.00 -1.94
CA ARG A 44 3.08 0.15 -1.69
C ARG A 44 3.67 1.39 -2.33
N VAL A 45 2.81 2.21 -2.91
CA VAL A 45 3.11 3.56 -3.42
C VAL A 45 2.14 4.53 -2.75
N LEU A 46 2.68 5.65 -2.28
CA LEU A 46 1.97 6.78 -1.71
C LEU A 46 2.49 8.02 -2.43
N ALA A 47 1.59 8.84 -2.97
CA ALA A 47 1.94 10.13 -3.55
C ALA A 47 1.09 11.22 -2.92
N VAL A 48 1.75 12.32 -2.58
CA VAL A 48 1.14 13.46 -1.91
C VAL A 48 1.50 14.70 -2.72
N ASP A 49 0.48 15.34 -3.29
CA ASP A 49 0.62 16.59 -4.04
C ASP A 49 0.21 17.75 -3.14
N TYR A 50 1.18 18.61 -2.80
CA TYR A 50 0.94 19.89 -2.11
C TYR A 50 0.89 21.01 -3.16
N SER A 51 -0.27 21.63 -3.36
CA SER A 51 -0.42 22.80 -4.24
C SER A 51 -0.63 24.08 -3.42
N ASP A 52 0.44 24.56 -2.78
CA ASP A 52 0.50 25.93 -2.27
C ASP A 52 1.61 26.69 -3.03
N ASP A 53 1.29 27.92 -3.46
CA ASP A 53 2.07 28.84 -4.29
C ASP A 53 3.61 28.68 -4.14
N ASP A 54 4.29 28.40 -5.26
CA ASP A 54 5.73 28.47 -5.51
C ASP A 54 6.64 27.26 -5.14
N ILE A 55 6.15 26.20 -4.47
CA ILE A 55 6.93 24.94 -4.31
C ILE A 55 6.07 23.71 -4.57
N VAL A 56 6.24 23.09 -5.75
CA VAL A 56 5.69 21.77 -6.06
C VAL A 56 6.51 20.71 -5.31
N TYR A 57 6.04 20.29 -4.14
CA TYR A 57 6.59 19.12 -3.42
C TYR A 57 5.87 17.85 -3.91
N ASP A 58 6.32 17.31 -5.04
CA ASP A 58 5.88 15.99 -5.53
C ASP A 58 6.58 14.90 -4.71
N VAL A 59 6.02 14.55 -3.55
CA VAL A 59 6.59 13.47 -2.72
C VAL A 59 5.92 12.15 -3.06
N THR A 60 6.61 11.33 -3.86
CA THR A 60 6.25 9.93 -4.06
C THR A 60 7.09 9.03 -3.15
N GLN A 61 6.45 8.36 -2.20
CA GLN A 61 7.06 7.33 -1.37
C GLN A 61 6.62 5.95 -1.87
N SER A 62 7.59 5.07 -2.15
CA SER A 62 7.31 3.70 -2.56
C SER A 62 8.25 2.72 -1.87
N GLY A 63 7.77 1.49 -1.63
CA GLY A 63 8.60 0.49 -0.96
C GLY A 63 7.98 -0.90 -0.85
N PRO A 64 8.83 -1.90 -0.61
CA PRO A 64 8.39 -3.27 -0.36
C PRO A 64 7.78 -3.42 1.03
N VAL A 65 6.82 -4.32 1.15
CA VAL A 65 6.17 -4.72 2.39
C VAL A 65 6.29 -6.24 2.52
N LEU A 66 6.78 -6.70 3.67
CA LEU A 66 6.88 -8.11 4.00
C LEU A 66 6.01 -8.38 5.24
N GLY A 67 5.32 -9.52 5.26
CA GLY A 67 4.44 -9.88 6.36
C GLY A 67 4.27 -11.38 6.55
N ALA A 68 3.65 -11.76 7.66
CA ALA A 68 3.22 -13.12 7.93
C ALA A 68 1.77 -13.11 8.42
N THR A 69 1.02 -14.16 8.09
CA THR A 69 -0.38 -14.32 8.46
C THR A 69 -0.53 -15.60 9.25
N PHE A 70 -1.19 -15.50 10.41
CA PHE A 70 -1.54 -16.65 11.24
C PHE A 70 -3.06 -16.68 11.48
N LYS A 71 -3.70 -17.83 11.25
CA LYS A 71 -5.13 -18.06 11.48
C LYS A 71 -5.31 -19.04 12.63
N PHE A 72 -6.18 -18.69 13.59
CA PHE A 72 -6.50 -19.46 14.80
C PHE A 72 -7.74 -20.32 14.62
#